data_AF-A0A519I1Y1-F1
#
_entry.id   AF-A0A519I1Y1-F1
#
_cell.length_a   1.000
_cell.length_b   1.000
_cell.length_c   1.000
_cell.angle_alpha   90.00
_cell.angle_beta   90.00
_cell.angle_gamma   90.00
#
_symmetry.space_group_name_H-M   'P 1'
#
loop_
_entity.id
_entity.type
_entity.pdbx_description
1 polymer ?
#
loop_
_entity_poly.entity_id
_entity_poly.type
_entity_poly.pdbx_seq_one_letter_code
_entity_poly.pdbx_strand_id
1 'polypeptide(L)'
;ATHADAQVPLAALVNFLGNHDQVGNRAFGERLSALVPEPAAELALLLVLLAPSAPMVFMGDEFGATTPFLYFANWEGELRDAVRAGRQREFSHATSDDHPLPDPCAAETRSASRLDWVQSELPAGRERSALVQRALEIRRQYFEPHALQLLAGAHTAERIGQRGLRIGWSYGGGRQIWLETNLGPDTLQGPPAAPTGRVIFQHRWEPGLPGQQQGWAPWSAQWTFTDAPA
;
A
#
# COMPACT_ATOMS: atom_id res chain seq x y z
N ALA A 1 28.31 -25.04 -9.91
CA ALA A 1 26.93 -25.33 -9.49
C ALA A 1 26.24 -24.01 -9.23
N THR A 2 25.30 -23.62 -10.08
CA THR A 2 24.45 -22.45 -9.85
C THR A 2 23.62 -22.74 -8.60
N HIS A 3 23.82 -21.98 -7.53
CA HIS A 3 22.81 -21.90 -6.48
C HIS A 3 21.55 -21.35 -7.15
N ALA A 4 20.64 -22.24 -7.56
CA ALA A 4 19.29 -21.82 -7.84
C ALA A 4 18.77 -21.31 -6.49
N ASP A 5 18.74 -19.99 -6.32
CA ASP A 5 18.20 -19.37 -5.12
C ASP A 5 16.83 -20.01 -4.87
N ALA A 6 16.69 -20.65 -3.71
CA ALA A 6 15.42 -21.23 -3.31
C ALA A 6 14.38 -20.11 -3.33
N GLN A 7 13.35 -20.26 -4.17
CA GLN A 7 12.33 -19.24 -4.28
C GLN A 7 11.63 -19.07 -2.94
N VAL A 8 11.76 -17.88 -2.35
CA VAL A 8 11.09 -17.53 -1.10
C VAL A 8 9.59 -17.42 -1.37
N PRO A 9 8.72 -18.20 -0.71
CA PRO A 9 7.28 -18.08 -0.88
C PRO A 9 6.81 -16.69 -0.46
N LEU A 10 5.89 -16.06 -1.21
CA LEU A 10 5.38 -14.73 -0.83
C LEU A 10 4.71 -14.75 0.54
N ALA A 11 4.11 -15.87 0.96
CA ALA A 11 3.52 -16.04 2.28
C ALA A 11 4.54 -15.90 3.44
N ALA A 12 5.84 -16.04 3.16
CA ALA A 12 6.93 -15.80 4.12
C ALA A 12 7.45 -14.35 4.10
N LEU A 13 6.90 -13.48 3.23
CA LEU A 13 7.27 -12.08 3.13
C LEU A 13 6.23 -11.19 3.81
N VAL A 14 6.72 -10.12 4.44
CA VAL A 14 5.88 -9.02 4.94
C VAL A 14 5.91 -7.90 3.93
N ASN A 15 4.75 -7.43 3.49
CA ASN A 15 4.60 -6.29 2.59
C ASN A 15 3.87 -5.14 3.30
N PHE A 16 4.28 -3.91 3.01
CA PHE A 16 3.75 -2.72 3.66
C PHE A 16 3.86 -1.51 2.73
N LEU A 17 2.95 -0.55 2.94
CA LEU A 17 2.98 0.73 2.26
C LEU A 17 4.09 1.63 2.83
N GLY A 18 4.21 1.59 4.15
CA GLY A 18 5.22 2.25 4.95
C GLY A 18 5.19 1.67 6.35
N ASN A 19 6.24 1.94 7.11
CA ASN A 19 6.27 1.69 8.55
C ASN A 19 6.98 2.87 9.23
N HIS A 20 7.32 2.72 10.50
CA HIS A 20 8.00 3.77 11.28
C HIS A 20 9.28 4.30 10.60
N ASP A 21 10.03 3.48 9.88
CA ASP A 21 11.24 3.89 9.15
C ASP A 21 10.89 4.64 7.85
N GLN A 22 10.03 4.11 6.98
CA GLN A 22 9.72 4.75 5.68
C GLN A 22 9.01 6.10 5.86
N VAL A 23 8.29 6.27 6.97
CA VAL A 23 7.70 7.56 7.36
C VAL A 23 8.70 8.38 8.17
N GLY A 24 9.22 7.84 9.27
CA GLY A 24 10.03 8.56 10.27
C GLY A 24 11.43 8.98 9.84
N ASN A 25 12.03 8.28 8.87
CA ASN A 25 13.33 8.65 8.31
C ASN A 25 13.22 9.68 7.19
N ARG A 26 12.02 10.23 6.95
CA ARG A 26 11.85 11.42 6.10
C ARG A 26 12.14 12.70 6.89
N ALA A 27 12.57 13.74 6.19
CA ALA A 27 12.83 15.06 6.79
C ALA A 27 11.65 15.56 7.64
N PHE A 28 10.43 15.42 7.11
CA PHE A 28 9.20 15.93 7.73
C PHE A 28 8.20 14.82 8.10
N GLY A 29 8.62 13.56 8.10
CA GLY A 29 7.78 12.45 8.58
C GLY A 29 6.51 12.24 7.77
N GLU A 30 6.50 12.59 6.47
CA GLU A 30 5.28 12.54 5.66
C GLU A 30 4.84 11.10 5.42
N ARG A 31 3.54 10.83 5.61
CA ARG A 31 2.91 9.59 5.15
C ARG A 31 2.77 9.60 3.63
N LEU A 32 2.60 8.44 3.01
CA LEU A 32 2.41 8.36 1.56
C LEU A 32 1.23 9.21 1.07
N SER A 33 0.15 9.30 1.85
CA SER A 33 -1.02 10.12 1.54
C SER A 33 -0.73 11.61 1.36
N ALA A 34 0.36 12.12 1.93
CA ALA A 34 0.81 13.51 1.73
C ALA A 34 1.70 13.68 0.48
N LEU A 35 2.18 12.58 -0.11
CA LEU A 35 3.15 12.57 -1.20
C LEU A 35 2.53 12.24 -2.56
N VAL A 36 1.32 11.66 -2.57
CA VAL A 36 0.62 11.23 -3.78
C VAL A 36 -0.84 11.65 -3.71
N PRO A 37 -1.56 11.71 -4.84
CA PRO A 37 -3.00 11.95 -4.84
C PRO A 37 -3.73 10.92 -3.97
N GLU A 38 -4.77 11.37 -3.26
CA GLU A 38 -5.56 10.52 -2.35
C GLU A 38 -6.00 9.17 -2.95
N PRO A 39 -6.51 9.09 -4.20
CA PRO A 39 -6.90 7.81 -4.78
C PRO A 39 -5.73 6.85 -5.03
N ALA A 40 -4.52 7.39 -5.25
CA ALA A 40 -3.31 6.59 -5.40
C ALA A 40 -2.89 5.98 -4.06
N ALA A 41 -2.96 6.75 -2.97
CA ALA A 41 -2.63 6.28 -1.63
C ALA A 41 -3.63 5.21 -1.14
N GLU A 42 -4.92 5.39 -1.43
CA GLU A 42 -5.97 4.42 -1.11
C GLU A 42 -5.79 3.11 -1.89
N LEU A 43 -5.57 3.20 -3.21
CA LEU A 43 -5.28 2.03 -4.04
C LEU A 43 -4.04 1.29 -3.55
N ALA A 44 -2.96 2.00 -3.22
CA ALA A 44 -1.74 1.37 -2.76
C ALA A 44 -1.92 0.59 -1.44
N LEU A 45 -2.74 1.10 -0.52
CA LEU A 45 -3.11 0.36 0.71
C LEU A 45 -3.87 -0.94 0.38
N LEU A 46 -4.82 -0.89 -0.56
CA LEU A 46 -5.56 -2.07 -1.00
C LEU A 46 -4.66 -3.13 -1.65
N LEU A 47 -3.70 -2.70 -2.47
CA LEU A 47 -2.71 -3.60 -3.08
C LEU A 47 -1.86 -4.33 -2.03
N VAL A 48 -1.53 -3.66 -0.92
CA VAL A 48 -0.82 -4.29 0.22
C VAL A 48 -1.72 -5.32 0.92
N LEU A 49 -2.97 -4.94 1.24
CA LEU A 49 -3.91 -5.80 1.97
C LEU A 49 -4.30 -7.06 1.17
N LEU A 50 -4.46 -6.92 -0.15
CA LEU A 50 -4.97 -7.94 -1.06
C LEU A 50 -3.87 -8.52 -1.98
N ALA A 51 -2.70 -8.79 -1.40
CA ALA A 51 -1.62 -9.57 -2.00
C ALA A 51 -1.35 -10.85 -1.18
N PRO A 52 -0.70 -11.90 -1.75
CA PRO A 52 -0.44 -13.13 -1.01
C PRO A 52 0.51 -12.98 0.20
N SER A 53 1.40 -11.99 0.17
CA SER A 53 2.28 -11.65 1.30
C SER A 53 1.51 -11.24 2.54
N ALA A 54 2.13 -11.37 3.72
CA ALA A 54 1.55 -10.87 4.96
C ALA A 54 1.55 -9.33 4.97
N PRO A 55 0.39 -8.66 5.07
CA PRO A 55 0.33 -7.20 5.07
C PRO A 55 0.69 -6.66 6.44
N MET A 56 1.39 -5.52 6.46
CA MET A 56 1.55 -4.67 7.63
C MET A 56 1.01 -3.27 7.30
N VAL A 57 0.19 -2.74 8.20
CA VAL A 57 -0.40 -1.40 8.13
C VAL A 57 0.22 -0.55 9.21
N PHE A 58 0.67 0.66 8.86
CA PHE A 58 1.19 1.61 9.84
C PHE A 58 0.04 2.36 10.51
N MET A 59 0.11 2.51 11.84
CA MET A 59 -0.99 3.08 12.63
C MET A 59 -1.48 4.41 12.04
N GLY A 60 -2.80 4.52 11.85
CA GLY A 60 -3.45 5.68 11.25
C GLY A 60 -3.71 5.57 9.75
N ASP A 61 -3.00 4.71 9.00
CA ASP A 61 -3.23 4.57 7.56
C ASP A 61 -4.60 3.95 7.25
N GLU A 62 -5.17 3.21 8.19
CA GLU A 62 -6.49 2.56 8.10
C GLU A 62 -7.65 3.56 8.04
N PHE A 63 -7.49 4.75 8.60
CA PHE A 63 -8.46 5.85 8.51
C PHE A 63 -7.91 7.08 7.78
N GLY A 64 -6.69 7.00 7.24
CA GLY A 64 -6.10 8.07 6.44
C GLY A 64 -5.56 9.23 7.28
N ALA A 65 -4.93 8.92 8.41
CA ALA A 65 -4.29 9.91 9.27
C ALA A 65 -3.40 10.86 8.45
N THR A 66 -3.51 12.15 8.75
CA THR A 66 -2.68 13.21 8.13
C THR A 66 -1.54 13.67 9.04
N THR A 67 -1.53 13.21 10.29
CA THR A 67 -0.45 13.48 11.24
C THR A 67 0.86 12.85 10.76
N PRO A 68 1.98 13.58 10.75
CA PRO A 68 3.27 13.00 10.39
C PRO A 68 3.69 11.97 11.43
N PHE A 69 4.72 11.19 11.11
CA PHE A 69 5.46 10.44 12.13
C PHE A 69 6.91 10.88 12.06
N LEU A 70 7.31 11.73 13.01
CA LEU A 70 8.64 12.34 13.05
C LEU A 70 9.58 11.47 13.89
N TYR A 71 10.88 11.50 13.60
CA TYR A 71 11.87 11.03 14.57
C TYR A 71 11.93 11.99 15.76
N PHE A 72 11.54 11.50 16.93
CA PHE A 72 11.61 12.21 18.22
C PHE A 72 12.37 11.38 19.26
N ALA A 73 13.06 12.06 20.16
CA ALA A 73 13.82 11.48 21.25
C ALA A 73 13.84 12.43 22.45
N ASN A 74 14.36 11.97 23.60
CA ASN A 74 14.56 12.82 24.78
C ASN A 74 16.04 12.81 25.19
N TRP A 75 16.91 13.13 24.23
CA TRP A 75 18.34 13.23 24.48
C TRP A 75 18.70 14.56 25.15
N GLU A 76 19.76 14.55 25.94
CA GLU A 76 20.25 15.71 26.68
C GLU A 76 21.74 15.95 26.38
N GLY A 77 22.22 17.16 26.71
CA GLY A 77 23.63 17.55 26.56
C GLY A 77 24.19 17.33 25.16
N GLU A 78 25.44 16.87 25.11
CA GLU A 78 26.18 16.67 23.85
C GLU A 78 25.50 15.72 22.87
N LEU A 79 24.76 14.72 23.37
CA LEU A 79 24.06 13.77 22.51
C LEU A 79 22.88 14.42 21.79
N ARG A 80 22.17 15.35 22.45
CA ARG A 80 21.11 16.15 21.80
C ARG A 80 21.68 16.94 20.63
N ASP A 81 22.77 17.66 20.87
CA ASP A 81 23.39 18.52 19.87
C ASP A 81 23.95 17.71 18.70
N ALA A 82 24.59 16.56 19.00
CA ALA A 82 25.08 15.63 17.98
C ALA A 82 23.95 15.09 17.09
N VAL A 83 22.81 14.69 17.67
CA VAL A 83 21.65 14.18 16.93
C VAL A 83 21.02 15.28 16.06
N ARG A 84 20.83 16.48 16.60
CA ARG A 84 20.29 17.63 15.84
C ARG A 84 21.19 17.98 14.66
N ALA A 85 22.50 18.09 14.89
CA ALA A 85 23.47 18.37 13.85
C ALA A 85 23.55 17.23 12.81
N GLY A 86 23.43 15.97 13.24
CA GLY A 86 23.36 14.80 12.37
C GLY A 86 22.20 14.89 11.38
N ARG A 87 20.97 15.11 11.87
CA ARG A 87 19.79 15.25 11.01
C ARG A 87 19.87 16.48 10.10
N GLN A 88 20.36 17.61 10.61
CA GLN A 88 20.51 18.81 9.78
C GLN A 88 21.48 18.58 8.61
N ARG A 89 22.57 17.83 8.81
CA ARG A 89 23.48 17.46 7.72
C ARG A 89 22.79 16.56 6.70
N GLU A 90 22.11 15.52 7.18
CA GLU A 90 21.41 14.52 6.35
C GLU A 90 20.32 15.15 5.45
N PHE A 91 19.51 16.05 6.01
CA PHE A 91 18.33 16.62 5.33
C PHE A 91 18.49 18.09 4.94
N SER A 92 19.72 18.62 4.90
CA SER A 92 19.99 20.01 4.50
C SER A 92 19.40 20.40 3.14
N HIS A 93 19.28 19.43 2.22
CA HIS A 93 18.69 19.61 0.89
C HIS A 93 17.16 19.77 0.90
N ALA A 94 16.49 19.42 2.00
CA ALA A 94 15.04 19.45 2.15
C ALA A 94 14.55 20.66 2.99
N THR A 95 15.47 21.48 3.51
CA THR A 95 15.15 22.61 4.39
C THR A 95 15.30 23.96 3.72
N SER A 96 14.52 24.94 4.18
CA SER A 96 14.72 26.37 3.93
C SER A 96 14.59 27.16 5.22
N ASP A 97 14.93 28.45 5.21
CA ASP A 97 14.81 29.31 6.40
C ASP A 97 13.37 29.38 6.92
N ASP A 98 12.38 29.35 6.03
CA ASP A 98 10.95 29.33 6.36
C ASP A 98 10.42 27.92 6.69
N HIS A 99 11.23 26.87 6.50
CA HIS A 99 10.85 25.47 6.71
C HIS A 99 11.99 24.65 7.34
N PRO A 100 12.32 24.93 8.62
CA PRO A 100 13.39 24.21 9.32
C PRO A 100 12.97 22.79 9.69
N LEU A 101 13.95 21.90 9.88
CA LEU A 101 13.66 20.55 10.40
C LEU A 101 13.06 20.62 11.81
N PRO A 102 12.08 19.75 12.12
CA PRO A 102 11.63 19.56 13.48
C PRO A 102 12.79 19.11 14.40
N ASP A 103 12.98 19.79 15.53
CA ASP A 103 13.98 19.38 16.54
C ASP A 103 13.55 18.03 17.13
N PRO A 104 14.34 16.94 16.98
CA PRO A 104 13.99 15.63 17.52
C PRO A 104 13.73 15.64 19.02
N CYS A 105 14.37 16.54 19.77
CA CYS A 105 14.25 16.61 21.23
C CYS A 105 13.22 17.64 21.73
N ALA A 106 12.48 18.28 20.83
CA ALA A 106 11.37 19.14 21.18
C ALA A 106 10.11 18.32 21.50
N ALA A 107 9.37 18.72 22.53
CA ALA A 107 8.14 18.03 22.95
C ALA A 107 7.05 18.10 21.86
N GLU A 108 7.09 19.16 21.05
CA GLU A 108 6.21 19.42 19.92
C GLU A 108 6.39 18.36 18.82
N THR A 109 7.61 17.88 18.57
CA THR A 109 7.90 16.84 17.56
C THR A 109 7.23 15.51 17.89
N ARG A 110 7.28 15.11 19.17
CA ARG A 110 6.50 13.96 19.66
C ARG A 110 5.00 14.24 19.57
N SER A 111 4.57 15.42 19.97
CA SER A 111 3.15 15.79 20.02
C SER A 111 2.52 15.80 18.63
N ALA A 112 3.23 16.30 17.62
CA ALA A 112 2.83 16.28 16.22
C ALA A 112 2.72 14.86 15.63
N SER A 113 3.43 13.89 16.22
CA SER A 113 3.41 12.48 15.80
C SER A 113 2.30 11.65 16.46
N ARG A 114 1.48 12.26 17.32
CA ARG A 114 0.32 11.60 17.93
C ARG A 114 -0.83 11.56 16.93
N LEU A 115 -1.45 10.39 16.78
CA LEU A 115 -2.67 10.26 15.99
C LEU A 115 -3.77 11.18 16.53
N ASP A 116 -4.37 11.94 15.62
CA ASP A 116 -5.61 12.67 15.88
C ASP A 116 -6.79 11.74 15.61
N TRP A 117 -7.30 11.12 16.68
CA TRP A 117 -8.43 10.19 16.60
C TRP A 117 -9.75 10.86 16.18
N VAL A 118 -9.85 12.20 16.20
CA VAL A 118 -11.03 12.84 15.61
C VAL A 118 -11.12 12.54 14.11
N GLN A 119 -9.98 12.37 13.43
CA GLN A 119 -9.92 12.05 12.00
C GLN A 119 -10.56 10.70 11.67
N SER A 120 -10.47 9.69 12.55
CA SER A 120 -11.13 8.39 12.33
C SER A 120 -12.65 8.50 12.36
N GLU A 121 -13.17 9.49 13.10
CA GLU A 121 -14.60 9.73 13.25
C GLU A 121 -15.16 10.73 12.22
N LEU A 122 -14.33 11.29 11.34
CA LEU A 122 -14.83 12.10 10.22
C LEU A 122 -15.39 11.20 9.11
N PRO A 123 -16.29 11.70 8.23
CA PRO A 123 -16.84 10.91 7.14
C PRO A 123 -15.78 10.17 6.30
N ALA A 124 -14.72 10.87 5.88
CA ALA A 124 -13.62 10.27 5.11
C ALA A 124 -12.87 9.17 5.88
N GLY A 125 -12.62 9.38 7.18
CA GLY A 125 -11.95 8.38 8.03
C GLY A 125 -12.78 7.11 8.21
N ARG A 126 -14.10 7.25 8.39
CA ARG A 126 -15.03 6.12 8.45
C ARG A 126 -15.14 5.39 7.11
N GLU A 127 -15.21 6.12 6.00
CA GLU A 127 -15.26 5.53 4.65
C GLU A 127 -14.01 4.70 4.37
N ARG A 128 -12.82 5.24 4.67
CA ARG A 128 -11.56 4.53 4.53
C ARG A 128 -11.44 3.32 5.47
N SER A 129 -11.87 3.46 6.72
CA SER A 129 -11.90 2.35 7.67
C SER A 129 -12.81 1.22 7.20
N ALA A 130 -13.99 1.54 6.68
CA ALA A 130 -14.92 0.57 6.11
C ALA A 130 -14.35 -0.09 4.85
N LEU A 131 -13.62 0.64 4.01
CA LEU A 131 -12.91 0.08 2.86
C LEU A 131 -11.83 -0.93 3.30
N VAL A 132 -11.02 -0.59 4.30
CA VAL A 132 -9.99 -1.47 4.87
C VAL A 132 -10.61 -2.72 5.48
N GLN A 133 -11.70 -2.58 6.24
CA GLN A 133 -12.43 -3.71 6.82
C GLN A 133 -12.93 -4.68 5.74
N ARG A 134 -13.55 -4.18 4.67
CA ARG A 134 -13.99 -5.01 3.54
C ARG A 134 -12.82 -5.74 2.87
N ALA A 135 -11.67 -5.07 2.70
CA ALA A 135 -10.48 -5.71 2.14
C ALA A 135 -9.94 -6.82 3.06
N LEU A 136 -9.93 -6.61 4.38
CA LEU A 136 -9.54 -7.62 5.36
C LEU A 136 -10.50 -8.82 5.39
N GLU A 137 -11.80 -8.58 5.19
CA GLU A 137 -12.79 -9.65 5.06
C GLU A 137 -12.52 -10.52 3.83
N ILE A 138 -12.22 -9.91 2.69
CA ILE A 138 -11.79 -10.63 1.48
C ILE A 138 -10.50 -11.41 1.73
N ARG A 139 -9.52 -10.80 2.41
CA ARG A 139 -8.28 -11.49 2.78
C ARG A 139 -8.55 -12.75 3.60
N ARG A 140 -9.37 -12.64 4.65
CA ARG A 140 -9.76 -13.76 5.52
C ARG A 140 -10.51 -14.86 4.76
N GLN A 141 -11.29 -14.50 3.75
CA GLN A 141 -12.08 -15.46 2.98
C GLN A 141 -11.27 -16.15 1.87
N TYR A 142 -10.36 -15.44 1.19
CA TYR A 142 -9.74 -15.91 -0.05
C TYR A 142 -8.22 -16.08 0.01
N PHE A 143 -7.52 -15.33 0.84
CA PHE A 143 -6.06 -15.38 0.89
C PHE A 143 -5.58 -16.28 2.03
N GLU A 144 -6.09 -16.06 3.25
CA GLU A 144 -5.68 -16.79 4.44
C GLU A 144 -5.88 -18.31 4.34
N PRO A 145 -7.04 -18.84 3.90
CA PRO A 145 -7.25 -20.29 3.81
C PRO A 145 -6.36 -20.99 2.77
N HIS A 146 -5.76 -20.22 1.86
CA HIS A 146 -4.94 -20.71 0.76
C HIS A 146 -3.47 -20.32 0.88
N ALA A 147 -3.06 -19.64 1.95
CA ALA A 147 -1.70 -19.10 2.10
C ALA A 147 -0.62 -20.19 1.98
N LEU A 148 -0.85 -21.36 2.57
CA LEU A 148 0.07 -22.52 2.50
C LEU A 148 0.04 -23.26 1.16
N GLN A 149 -0.95 -22.97 0.31
CA GLN A 149 -1.09 -23.57 -1.02
C GLN A 149 -0.48 -22.68 -2.12
N LEU A 150 0.03 -21.49 -1.78
CA LEU A 150 0.66 -20.61 -2.75
C LEU A 150 1.88 -21.29 -3.37
N LEU A 151 1.91 -21.38 -4.70
CA LEU A 151 3.00 -22.00 -5.42
C LEU A 151 4.12 -20.99 -5.64
N ALA A 152 5.28 -21.22 -5.01
CA ALA A 152 6.46 -20.39 -5.18
C ALA A 152 6.87 -20.33 -6.66
N GLY A 153 7.14 -19.13 -7.17
CA GLY A 153 7.51 -18.88 -8.57
C GLY A 153 6.39 -19.04 -9.61
N ALA A 154 5.22 -19.56 -9.24
CA ALA A 154 4.10 -19.75 -10.16
C ALA A 154 3.18 -18.51 -10.16
N HIS A 155 3.73 -17.39 -10.63
CA HIS A 155 2.96 -16.17 -10.87
C HIS A 155 3.12 -15.69 -12.31
N THR A 156 2.09 -15.02 -12.81
CA THR A 156 2.16 -14.26 -14.06
C THR A 156 2.15 -12.78 -13.72
N ALA A 157 2.88 -11.99 -14.50
CA ALA A 157 2.87 -10.54 -14.42
C ALA A 157 2.92 -9.97 -15.83
N GLU A 158 1.98 -9.09 -16.15
CA GLU A 158 1.85 -8.45 -17.45
C GLU A 158 1.66 -6.95 -17.24
N ARG A 159 2.44 -6.15 -17.97
CA ARG A 159 2.26 -4.70 -18.00
C ARG A 159 1.29 -4.34 -19.11
N ILE A 160 0.21 -3.64 -18.76
CA ILE A 160 -0.80 -3.18 -19.71
C ILE A 160 -0.61 -1.68 -19.94
N GLY A 161 -0.28 -1.30 -21.17
CA GLY A 161 0.04 0.09 -21.49
C GLY A 161 1.17 0.65 -20.62
N GLN A 162 1.06 1.92 -20.21
CA GLN A 162 2.11 2.54 -19.40
C GLN A 162 1.95 2.34 -17.88
N ARG A 163 0.71 2.23 -17.40
CA ARG A 163 0.33 2.32 -15.98
C ARG A 163 -0.50 1.13 -15.49
N GLY A 164 -0.88 0.21 -16.37
CA GLY A 164 -1.67 -0.96 -16.01
C GLY A 164 -0.79 -2.15 -15.63
N LEU A 165 -1.26 -2.96 -14.68
CA LEU A 165 -0.67 -4.23 -14.33
C LEU A 165 -1.76 -5.30 -14.23
N ARG A 166 -1.45 -6.50 -14.74
CA ARG A 166 -2.18 -7.73 -14.46
C ARG A 166 -1.23 -8.72 -13.79
N ILE A 167 -1.64 -9.25 -12.64
CA ILE A 167 -0.87 -10.24 -11.88
C ILE A 167 -1.76 -11.43 -11.60
N GLY A 168 -1.27 -12.64 -11.80
CA GLY A 168 -1.95 -13.88 -11.43
C GLY A 168 -1.09 -14.67 -10.46
N TRP A 169 -1.60 -14.96 -9.27
CA TRP A 169 -0.96 -15.87 -8.32
C TRP A 169 -1.61 -17.23 -8.38
N SER A 170 -0.80 -18.27 -8.62
CA SER A 170 -1.27 -19.65 -8.68
C SER A 170 -1.15 -20.36 -7.34
N TYR A 171 -2.18 -21.12 -6.99
CA TYR A 171 -2.27 -21.93 -5.78
C TYR A 171 -2.44 -23.40 -6.14
N GLY A 172 -2.16 -24.28 -5.18
CA GLY A 172 -2.41 -25.71 -5.29
C GLY A 172 -3.86 -26.01 -5.70
N GLY A 173 -4.04 -27.08 -6.49
CA GLY A 173 -5.34 -27.45 -7.05
C GLY A 173 -5.79 -26.60 -8.23
N GLY A 174 -4.92 -25.76 -8.82
CA GLY A 174 -5.25 -24.98 -10.02
C GLY A 174 -6.02 -23.68 -9.75
N ARG A 175 -6.19 -23.32 -8.47
CA ARG A 175 -6.80 -22.04 -8.07
C ARG A 175 -5.90 -20.87 -8.42
N GLN A 176 -6.51 -19.73 -8.74
CA GLN A 176 -5.78 -18.49 -9.01
C GLN A 176 -6.47 -17.29 -8.38
N ILE A 177 -5.66 -16.34 -7.91
CA ILE A 177 -6.12 -14.98 -7.61
C ILE A 177 -5.47 -14.05 -8.62
N TRP A 178 -6.30 -13.29 -9.31
CA TRP A 178 -5.88 -12.29 -10.27
C TRP A 178 -6.07 -10.90 -9.69
N LEU A 179 -5.13 -10.01 -9.99
CA LEU A 179 -5.20 -8.57 -9.80
C LEU A 179 -5.10 -7.90 -11.16
N GLU A 180 -6.05 -7.03 -11.48
CA GLU A 180 -5.98 -6.09 -12.59
C GLU A 180 -6.04 -4.68 -12.03
N THR A 181 -5.09 -3.80 -12.35
CA THR A 181 -5.03 -2.46 -11.77
C THR A 181 -4.50 -1.41 -12.74
N ASN A 182 -5.04 -0.19 -12.64
CA ASN A 182 -4.51 1.01 -13.27
C ASN A 182 -3.89 1.92 -12.20
N LEU A 183 -2.58 2.12 -12.28
CA LEU A 183 -1.78 2.95 -11.38
C LEU A 183 -1.57 4.38 -11.92
N GLY A 184 -2.48 4.84 -12.78
CA GLY A 184 -2.38 6.11 -13.48
C GLY A 184 -3.60 7.01 -13.29
N PRO A 185 -3.44 8.31 -13.60
CA PRO A 185 -4.52 9.30 -13.51
C PRO A 185 -5.48 9.25 -14.71
N ASP A 186 -5.13 8.54 -15.78
CA ASP A 186 -5.91 8.45 -17.01
C ASP A 186 -6.52 7.07 -17.18
N THR A 187 -7.71 7.00 -17.78
CA THR A 187 -8.36 5.72 -18.11
C THR A 187 -7.51 4.94 -19.11
N LEU A 188 -7.15 3.71 -18.74
CA LEU A 188 -6.43 2.80 -19.64
C LEU A 188 -7.41 2.26 -20.68
N GLN A 189 -7.09 2.44 -21.96
CA GLN A 189 -7.93 1.98 -23.08
C GLN A 189 -7.53 0.59 -23.56
N GLY A 190 -8.52 -0.20 -23.98
CA GLY A 190 -8.29 -1.51 -24.62
C GLY A 190 -7.58 -2.53 -23.71
N PRO A 191 -8.09 -2.79 -22.48
CA PRO A 191 -7.51 -3.79 -21.62
C PRO A 191 -7.67 -5.18 -22.25
N PRO A 192 -6.75 -6.12 -21.97
CA PRO A 192 -6.87 -7.50 -22.42
C PRO A 192 -8.13 -8.16 -21.82
N ALA A 193 -8.57 -9.27 -22.43
CA ALA A 193 -9.71 -10.04 -21.95
C ALA A 193 -9.54 -10.38 -20.46
N ALA A 194 -10.59 -10.15 -19.66
CA ALA A 194 -10.55 -10.36 -18.22
C ALA A 194 -10.31 -11.84 -17.88
N PRO A 195 -9.59 -12.13 -16.77
CA PRO A 195 -9.44 -13.51 -16.29
C PRO A 195 -10.80 -14.15 -16.00
N THR A 196 -10.93 -15.45 -16.29
CA THR A 196 -12.13 -16.21 -15.94
C THR A 196 -12.17 -16.48 -14.43
N GLY A 197 -13.26 -16.09 -13.77
CA GLY A 197 -13.45 -16.36 -12.35
C GLY A 197 -14.54 -15.48 -11.75
N ARG A 198 -14.68 -15.57 -10.43
CA ARG A 198 -15.58 -14.71 -9.65
C ARG A 198 -14.82 -13.45 -9.23
N VAL A 199 -15.36 -12.27 -9.53
CA VAL A 199 -14.86 -11.02 -8.95
C VAL A 199 -15.10 -11.05 -7.44
N ILE A 200 -14.03 -10.88 -6.65
CA ILE A 200 -14.08 -10.91 -5.19
C ILE A 200 -13.93 -9.52 -4.56
N PHE A 201 -13.30 -8.58 -5.27
CA PHE A 201 -13.16 -7.20 -4.80
C PHE A 201 -12.97 -6.24 -5.97
N GLN A 202 -13.50 -5.03 -5.84
CA GLN A 202 -13.34 -3.95 -6.80
C GLN A 202 -13.14 -2.63 -6.06
N HIS A 203 -12.27 -1.78 -6.61
CA HIS A 203 -12.03 -0.44 -6.12
C HIS A 203 -11.96 0.54 -7.29
N ARG A 204 -12.88 1.53 -7.29
CA ARG A 204 -13.05 2.52 -8.37
C ARG A 204 -13.06 1.88 -9.76
N TRP A 205 -13.57 0.65 -9.83
CA TRP A 205 -13.64 -0.14 -11.04
C TRP A 205 -14.97 0.13 -11.73
N GLU A 206 -14.92 0.69 -12.93
CA GLU A 206 -16.11 0.88 -13.75
C GLU A 206 -16.13 -0.20 -14.83
N PRO A 207 -16.94 -1.26 -14.67
CA PRO A 207 -17.15 -2.18 -15.78
C PRO A 207 -17.86 -1.40 -16.89
N GLY A 208 -17.18 -1.26 -18.04
CA GLY A 208 -17.74 -0.55 -19.19
C GLY A 208 -19.14 -1.08 -19.53
N LEU A 209 -20.06 -0.18 -19.86
CA LEU A 209 -21.39 -0.54 -20.33
C LEU A 209 -21.29 -1.43 -21.58
N PRO A 210 -22.24 -2.36 -21.80
CA PRO A 210 -22.27 -3.18 -23.02
C PRO A 210 -22.19 -2.29 -24.27
N GLY A 211 -21.17 -2.51 -25.11
CA GLY A 211 -20.97 -1.76 -26.36
C GLY A 211 -20.04 -0.55 -26.29
N GLN A 212 -19.51 -0.19 -25.11
CA GLN A 212 -18.42 0.78 -25.01
C GLN A 212 -17.06 0.08 -24.90
N GLN A 213 -16.03 0.72 -25.45
CA GLN A 213 -14.66 0.25 -25.33
C GLN A 213 -14.28 0.23 -23.85
N GLN A 214 -14.13 -0.98 -23.30
CA GLN A 214 -13.82 -1.17 -21.88
C GLN A 214 -12.46 -0.52 -21.57
N GLY A 215 -12.36 0.08 -20.39
CA GLY A 215 -11.12 0.66 -19.91
C GLY A 215 -10.99 0.49 -18.41
N TRP A 216 -9.76 0.50 -17.90
CA TRP A 216 -9.53 0.52 -16.46
C TRP A 216 -9.50 1.97 -15.99
N ALA A 217 -10.46 2.35 -15.14
CA ALA A 217 -10.59 3.71 -14.63
C ALA A 217 -9.32 4.17 -13.87
N PRO A 218 -9.07 5.48 -13.72
CA PRO A 218 -7.91 5.99 -12.99
C PRO A 218 -7.84 5.48 -11.56
N TRP A 219 -6.64 5.08 -11.10
CA TRP A 219 -6.41 4.55 -9.75
C TRP A 219 -7.47 3.53 -9.33
N SER A 220 -7.60 2.46 -10.12
CA SER A 220 -8.60 1.42 -9.92
C SER A 220 -7.97 0.04 -9.86
N ALA A 221 -8.69 -0.90 -9.26
CA ALA A 221 -8.31 -2.31 -9.27
C ALA A 221 -9.50 -3.26 -9.17
N GLN A 222 -9.32 -4.46 -9.70
CA GLN A 222 -10.22 -5.59 -9.60
C GLN A 222 -9.44 -6.84 -9.20
N TRP A 223 -9.99 -7.59 -8.24
CA TRP A 223 -9.50 -8.90 -7.86
C TRP A 223 -10.51 -9.98 -8.26
N THR A 224 -10.00 -11.02 -8.93
CA THR A 224 -10.81 -12.13 -9.43
C THR A 224 -10.24 -13.45 -8.92
N PHE A 225 -11.11 -14.30 -8.37
CA PHE A 225 -10.77 -15.65 -7.90
C PHE A 225 -11.24 -16.70 -8.90
N THR A 226 -10.32 -17.53 -9.35
CA THR A 226 -10.59 -18.71 -10.18
C THR A 226 -10.49 -19.95 -9.30
N ASP A 227 -11.55 -20.75 -9.25
CA ASP A 227 -11.52 -22.01 -8.51
C ASP A 227 -10.75 -23.09 -9.27
N ALA A 228 -10.46 -24.20 -8.60
CA ALA A 228 -9.93 -25.40 -9.23
C ALA A 228 -10.87 -25.86 -10.36
N PRO A 229 -10.33 -26.31 -11.52
CA PRO A 229 -11.16 -27.02 -12.48
C PRO A 229 -11.80 -28.24 -11.80
N ALA A 230 -13.11 -28.43 -12.04
CA ALA A 230 -13.89 -29.54 -11.51
C ALA A 230 -13.43 -30.90 -12.05
#